data_AF-A0A7V6MY15-F1
#
_entry.id   AF-A0A7V6MY15-F1
#
_cell.length_a   1.000
_cell.length_b   1.000
_cell.length_c   1.000
_cell.angle_alpha   90.00
_cell.angle_beta   90.00
_cell.angle_gamma   90.00
#
_symmetry.space_group_name_H-M   'P 1'
#
loop_
_entity.id
_entity.type
_entity.pdbx_description
1 polymer ?
#
loop_
_entity_poly.entity_id
_entity_poly.type
_entity_poly.pdbx_seq_one_letter_code
_entity_poly.pdbx_strand_id
1 'polypeptide(L)'
;MNNIRQRIFDAQMAAKSLLIYRNILNDSIVKKFVQILERTLRETPDPVLISDYHEFFSSLVIQSETYKGPTVGNLWKDHILNLVLVDENPFSLKCEKAGIDGVSQPLIKLTQRDLTSLQTLHDFNFSAFISFMRQKFGEAFTDVPVMYTIESEALFPYPESYFKQKHNTKILMNNSLDWNQNINVLA
;
A
#
# COMPACT_ATOMS: atom_id res chain seq x y z
N MET A 1 3.48 17.21 -16.48
CA MET A 1 2.27 16.58 -15.91
C MET A 1 2.36 15.08 -16.17
N ASN A 2 2.61 14.27 -15.14
CA ASN A 2 2.62 12.81 -15.29
C ASN A 2 1.22 12.34 -15.68
N ASN A 3 1.13 11.64 -16.81
CA ASN A 3 -0.12 11.05 -17.30
C ASN A 3 -0.61 10.01 -16.28
N ILE A 4 -1.82 10.16 -15.76
CA ILE A 4 -2.43 9.20 -14.83
C ILE A 4 -2.44 7.77 -15.38
N ARG A 5 -2.56 7.58 -16.72
CA ARG A 5 -2.44 6.26 -17.36
C ARG A 5 -1.06 5.64 -17.13
N GLN A 6 0.00 6.46 -17.19
CA GLN A 6 1.36 6.01 -16.87
C GLN A 6 1.44 5.59 -15.41
N ARG A 7 0.87 6.36 -14.48
CA ARG A 7 0.86 6.00 -13.05
C ARG A 7 0.08 4.71 -12.76
N ILE A 8 -1.02 4.45 -13.48
CA ILE A 8 -1.76 3.18 -13.40
C ILE A 8 -0.86 2.03 -13.87
N PHE A 9 -0.17 2.21 -15.01
CA PHE A 9 0.76 1.21 -15.53
C PHE A 9 1.94 0.96 -14.58
N ASP A 10 2.55 2.02 -14.03
CA ASP A 10 3.65 1.93 -13.09
C ASP A 10 3.25 1.17 -11.83
N ALA A 11 2.05 1.45 -11.28
CA ALA A 11 1.52 0.71 -10.14
C ALA A 11 1.27 -0.78 -10.46
N GLN A 12 0.77 -1.11 -11.65
CA GLN A 12 0.63 -2.50 -12.08
C GLN A 12 1.98 -3.22 -12.17
N MET A 13 2.99 -2.56 -12.74
CA MET A 13 4.34 -3.11 -12.85
C MET A 13 4.99 -3.27 -11.47
N ALA A 14 4.85 -2.28 -10.61
CA ALA A 14 5.32 -2.32 -9.23
C ALA A 14 4.77 -3.54 -8.49
N ALA A 15 3.43 -3.72 -8.50
CA ALA A 15 2.79 -4.88 -7.88
C ALA A 15 3.30 -6.20 -8.47
N LYS A 16 3.32 -6.35 -9.81
CA LYS A 16 3.72 -7.59 -10.48
C LYS A 16 5.19 -7.94 -10.27
N SER A 17 6.03 -6.95 -10.02
CA SER A 17 7.47 -7.11 -9.85
C SER A 17 7.89 -7.59 -8.46
N LEU A 18 7.02 -7.56 -7.45
CA LEU A 18 7.37 -7.94 -6.07
C LEU A 18 7.94 -9.37 -5.97
N LEU A 19 9.03 -9.50 -5.22
CA LEU A 19 9.78 -10.73 -4.98
C LEU A 19 9.86 -11.10 -3.50
N ILE A 20 10.48 -10.25 -2.68
CA ILE A 20 10.62 -10.41 -1.23
C ILE A 20 9.27 -10.18 -0.56
N TYR A 21 8.60 -9.09 -0.88
CA TYR A 21 7.28 -8.74 -0.34
C TYR A 21 6.13 -9.31 -1.18
N ARG A 22 6.37 -10.43 -1.88
CA ARG A 22 5.39 -11.00 -2.82
C ARG A 22 4.10 -11.45 -2.12
N ASN A 23 4.18 -11.81 -0.84
CA ASN A 23 3.03 -12.20 -0.03
C ASN A 23 1.99 -11.09 0.12
N ILE A 24 2.38 -9.82 -0.02
CA ILE A 24 1.44 -8.68 -0.02
C ILE A 24 0.40 -8.81 -1.14
N LEU A 25 0.75 -9.47 -2.26
CA LEU A 25 -0.20 -9.76 -3.34
C LEU A 25 -1.26 -10.80 -2.96
N ASN A 26 -1.13 -11.47 -1.80
CA ASN A 26 -2.15 -12.40 -1.31
C ASN A 26 -3.30 -11.69 -0.59
N ASP A 27 -3.08 -10.47 -0.12
CA ASP A 27 -4.08 -9.61 0.52
C ASP A 27 -5.25 -9.32 -0.43
N SER A 28 -6.48 -9.46 0.06
CA SER A 28 -7.69 -9.32 -0.76
C SER A 28 -7.88 -7.89 -1.26
N ILE A 29 -7.55 -6.89 -0.44
CA ILE A 29 -7.69 -5.47 -0.78
C ILE A 29 -6.66 -5.10 -1.86
N VAL A 30 -5.40 -5.56 -1.72
CA VAL A 30 -4.36 -5.37 -2.74
C VAL A 30 -4.72 -6.07 -4.06
N LYS A 31 -5.22 -7.31 -4.01
CA LYS A 31 -5.70 -8.02 -5.22
C LYS A 31 -6.78 -7.23 -5.94
N LYS A 32 -7.77 -6.75 -5.20
CA LYS A 32 -8.88 -5.96 -5.75
C LYS A 32 -8.38 -4.64 -6.34
N PHE A 33 -7.45 -3.96 -5.67
CA PHE A 33 -6.80 -2.76 -6.20
C PHE A 33 -6.11 -3.03 -7.55
N VAL A 34 -5.28 -4.07 -7.64
CA VAL A 34 -4.59 -4.42 -8.90
C VAL A 34 -5.60 -4.76 -10.01
N GLN A 35 -6.67 -5.49 -9.69
CA GLN A 35 -7.75 -5.78 -10.64
C GLN A 35 -8.44 -4.51 -11.16
N ILE A 36 -8.72 -3.55 -10.27
CA ILE A 36 -9.28 -2.23 -10.64
C ILE A 36 -8.35 -1.52 -11.63
N LEU A 37 -7.04 -1.48 -11.37
CA LEU A 37 -6.07 -0.87 -12.28
C LEU A 37 -6.08 -1.55 -13.66
N GLU A 38 -6.09 -2.89 -13.69
CA GLU A 38 -6.13 -3.69 -14.94
C GLU A 38 -7.39 -3.43 -15.75
N ARG A 39 -8.56 -3.44 -15.12
CA ARG A 39 -9.85 -3.16 -15.76
C ARG A 39 -9.91 -1.72 -16.28
N THR A 40 -9.35 -0.77 -15.53
CA THR A 40 -9.37 0.65 -15.89
C THR A 40 -8.66 0.94 -17.21
N LEU A 41 -7.61 0.21 -17.55
CA LEU A 41 -6.88 0.42 -18.80
C LEU A 41 -7.50 -0.28 -20.03
N ARG A 42 -8.53 -1.12 -19.85
CA ARG A 42 -9.24 -1.77 -20.96
C ARG A 42 -9.92 -0.74 -21.85
N GLU A 43 -10.01 -1.01 -23.15
CA GLU A 43 -10.65 -0.10 -24.11
C GLU A 43 -12.17 -0.07 -23.93
N THR A 44 -12.77 -1.23 -23.63
CA THR A 44 -14.21 -1.34 -23.40
C THR A 44 -14.58 -0.92 -21.98
N PRO A 45 -15.68 -0.17 -21.80
CA PRO A 45 -16.25 0.07 -20.49
C PRO A 45 -16.56 -1.23 -19.76
N ASP A 46 -16.15 -1.31 -18.50
CA ASP A 46 -16.38 -2.45 -17.63
C ASP A 46 -17.38 -2.04 -16.53
N PRO A 47 -18.67 -2.41 -16.65
CA PRO A 47 -19.69 -2.03 -15.66
C PRO A 47 -19.39 -2.54 -14.25
N VAL A 48 -18.58 -3.61 -14.12
CA VAL A 48 -18.20 -4.19 -12.83
C VAL A 48 -17.21 -3.30 -12.08
N LEU A 49 -16.52 -2.39 -12.77
CA LEU A 49 -15.46 -1.55 -12.21
C LEU A 49 -15.96 -0.62 -11.08
N ILE A 50 -17.19 -0.11 -11.18
CA ILE A 50 -17.83 0.67 -10.11
C ILE A 50 -18.01 -0.20 -8.87
N SER A 51 -18.55 -1.41 -9.05
CA SER A 51 -18.77 -2.35 -7.95
C SER A 51 -17.44 -2.76 -7.30
N ASP A 52 -16.42 -3.08 -8.12
CA ASP A 52 -15.09 -3.45 -7.64
C ASP A 52 -14.48 -2.30 -6.81
N TYR A 53 -14.64 -1.04 -7.24
CA TYR A 53 -14.13 0.11 -6.50
C TYR A 53 -14.82 0.29 -5.15
N HIS A 54 -16.16 0.15 -5.10
CA HIS A 54 -16.91 0.25 -3.85
C HIS A 54 -16.60 -0.89 -2.89
N GLU A 55 -16.42 -2.11 -3.39
CA GLU A 55 -16.01 -3.26 -2.59
C GLU A 55 -14.59 -3.08 -2.03
N PHE A 56 -13.66 -2.59 -2.85
CA PHE A 56 -12.31 -2.20 -2.41
C PHE A 56 -12.36 -1.17 -1.28
N PHE A 57 -13.15 -0.12 -1.45
CA PHE A 57 -13.26 0.95 -0.47
C PHE A 57 -13.92 0.47 0.84
N SER A 58 -15.01 -0.30 0.72
CA SER A 58 -15.68 -0.93 1.87
C SER A 58 -14.72 -1.81 2.67
N SER A 59 -13.89 -2.60 1.99
CA SER A 59 -12.89 -3.46 2.63
C SER A 59 -11.83 -2.64 3.38
N LEU A 60 -11.39 -1.50 2.82
CA LEU A 60 -10.47 -0.59 3.50
C LEU A 60 -11.08 0.01 4.77
N VAL A 61 -12.35 0.43 4.72
CA VAL A 61 -13.06 0.96 5.89
C VAL A 61 -13.16 -0.11 6.98
N ILE A 62 -13.61 -1.32 6.65
CA ILE A 62 -13.69 -2.45 7.60
C ILE A 62 -12.32 -2.73 8.21
N GLN A 63 -11.27 -2.75 7.40
CA GLN A 63 -9.90 -2.98 7.88
C GLN A 63 -9.47 -1.87 8.86
N SER A 64 -9.77 -0.61 8.57
CA SER A 64 -9.41 0.51 9.44
C SER A 64 -10.15 0.50 10.78
N GLU A 65 -11.45 0.17 10.78
CA GLU A 65 -12.28 0.12 11.99
C GLU A 65 -11.95 -1.08 12.89
N THR A 66 -11.45 -2.17 12.31
CA THR A 66 -11.07 -3.37 13.06
C THR A 66 -9.62 -3.33 13.56
N TYR A 67 -8.79 -2.46 12.96
CA TYR A 67 -7.41 -2.31 13.37
C TYR A 67 -7.30 -1.54 14.68
N LYS A 68 -6.72 -2.17 15.70
CA LYS A 68 -6.59 -1.59 17.04
C LYS A 68 -5.35 -0.71 17.23
N GLY A 69 -4.43 -0.73 16.28
CA GLY A 69 -3.18 0.01 16.40
C GLY A 69 -3.27 1.45 15.86
N PRO A 70 -2.18 2.21 15.99
CA PRO A 70 -2.12 3.57 15.52
C PRO A 70 -2.07 3.63 13.98
N THR A 71 -2.77 4.61 13.42
CA THR A 71 -2.97 4.81 11.99
C THR A 71 -2.12 5.98 11.47
N VAL A 72 -1.66 5.90 10.22
CA VAL A 72 -0.87 6.95 9.56
C VAL A 72 -1.34 7.16 8.12
N GLY A 73 -1.50 8.43 7.73
CA GLY A 73 -1.87 8.79 6.35
C GLY A 73 -3.34 8.53 6.05
N ASN A 74 -3.65 8.03 4.86
CA ASN A 74 -5.02 7.66 4.46
C ASN A 74 -5.26 6.15 4.57
N LEU A 75 -6.52 5.73 4.41
CA LEU A 75 -6.95 4.33 4.50
C LEU A 75 -6.02 3.36 3.74
N TRP A 76 -5.66 3.70 2.51
CA TRP A 76 -4.78 2.88 1.67
C TRP A 76 -3.33 2.89 2.13
N LYS A 77 -2.79 4.08 2.44
CA LYS A 77 -1.41 4.23 2.91
C LYS A 77 -1.19 3.45 4.20
N ASP A 78 -2.09 3.57 5.16
CA ASP A 78 -2.01 2.82 6.41
C ASP A 78 -2.09 1.30 6.16
N HIS A 79 -2.97 0.87 5.24
CA HIS A 79 -3.09 -0.54 4.87
C HIS A 79 -1.79 -1.10 4.30
N ILE A 80 -1.18 -0.43 3.32
CA ILE A 80 0.11 -0.86 2.75
C ILE A 80 1.20 -0.90 3.84
N LEU A 81 1.27 0.10 4.71
CA LEU A 81 2.23 0.12 5.81
C LEU A 81 2.00 -1.04 6.79
N ASN A 82 0.74 -1.37 7.11
CA ASN A 82 0.42 -2.52 7.95
C ASN A 82 0.90 -3.84 7.31
N LEU A 83 0.65 -4.03 6.01
CA LEU A 83 1.09 -5.23 5.29
C LEU A 83 2.61 -5.36 5.26
N VAL A 84 3.34 -4.26 5.04
CA VAL A 84 4.81 -4.28 5.07
C VAL A 84 5.35 -4.66 6.44
N LEU A 85 4.76 -4.15 7.52
CA LEU A 85 5.25 -4.36 8.88
C LEU A 85 4.91 -5.74 9.46
N VAL A 86 3.93 -6.45 8.89
CA VAL A 86 3.53 -7.80 9.35
C VAL A 86 3.98 -8.91 8.42
N ASP A 87 4.67 -8.60 7.33
CA ASP A 87 5.12 -9.60 6.36
C ASP A 87 6.34 -10.36 6.88
N GLU A 88 6.11 -11.61 7.26
CA GLU A 88 7.17 -12.58 7.52
C GLU A 88 7.74 -13.11 6.19
N ASN A 89 8.84 -12.50 5.75
CA ASN A 89 9.51 -12.78 4.49
C ASN A 89 10.98 -13.14 4.71
N PRO A 90 11.71 -13.59 3.68
CA PRO A 90 13.10 -13.99 3.85
C PRO A 90 14.02 -12.91 4.45
N PHE A 91 13.70 -11.62 4.26
CA PHE A 91 14.45 -10.52 4.87
C PHE A 91 14.13 -10.38 6.37
N SER A 92 12.86 -10.29 6.76
CA SER A 92 12.48 -10.13 8.17
C SER A 92 12.92 -11.32 9.02
N LEU A 93 12.77 -12.54 8.51
CA LEU A 93 13.22 -13.77 9.19
C LEU A 93 14.75 -13.82 9.37
N LYS A 94 15.53 -13.22 8.44
CA LYS A 94 16.99 -13.13 8.57
C LYS A 94 17.40 -12.07 9.57
N CYS A 95 16.71 -10.93 9.60
CA CYS A 95 16.95 -9.88 10.59
C CYS A 95 16.66 -10.39 12.00
N GLU A 96 15.54 -11.09 12.21
CA GLU A 96 15.21 -11.69 13.51
C GLU A 96 16.30 -12.66 14.00
N LYS A 97 16.86 -13.47 13.09
CA LYS A 97 17.85 -14.49 13.46
C LYS A 97 19.25 -13.94 13.72
N ALA A 98 19.70 -12.94 12.96
CA ALA A 98 21.10 -12.55 12.91
C ALA A 98 21.34 -11.03 12.92
N GLY A 99 20.29 -10.23 13.12
CA GLY A 99 20.31 -8.79 12.89
C GLY A 99 20.51 -8.43 11.43
N ILE A 100 20.45 -7.13 11.14
CA ILE A 100 20.64 -6.62 9.77
C ILE A 100 22.04 -6.91 9.21
N ASP A 101 23.06 -6.92 10.08
CA ASP A 101 24.45 -7.21 9.70
C ASP A 101 24.65 -8.67 9.24
N GLY A 102 23.74 -9.57 9.65
CA GLY A 102 23.72 -10.96 9.20
C GLY A 102 23.01 -11.18 7.86
N VAL A 103 22.42 -10.15 7.27
CA VAL A 103 21.68 -10.23 6.00
C VAL A 103 22.64 -10.11 4.83
N SER A 104 22.51 -10.99 3.83
CA SER A 104 23.37 -10.96 2.66
C SER A 104 23.08 -9.73 1.78
N GLN A 105 24.12 -9.17 1.16
CA GLN A 105 24.00 -8.02 0.26
C GLN A 105 23.00 -8.22 -0.90
N PRO A 106 22.90 -9.41 -1.54
CA PRO A 106 21.85 -9.66 -2.53
C PRO A 106 20.43 -9.53 -1.96
N LEU A 107 20.19 -10.04 -0.76
CA LEU A 107 18.87 -9.98 -0.12
C LEU A 107 18.50 -8.54 0.27
N ILE A 108 19.46 -7.76 0.77
CA ILE A 108 19.29 -6.33 1.02
C ILE A 108 18.86 -5.61 -0.28
N LYS A 109 19.59 -5.80 -1.38
CA LYS A 109 19.29 -5.14 -2.66
C LYS A 109 17.91 -5.52 -3.22
N LEU A 110 17.52 -6.79 -3.13
CA LEU A 110 16.20 -7.24 -3.57
C LEU A 110 15.08 -6.63 -2.71
N THR A 111 15.29 -6.56 -1.40
CA THR A 111 14.34 -5.94 -0.46
C THR A 111 14.19 -4.46 -0.75
N GLN A 112 15.29 -3.74 -0.92
CA GLN A 112 15.30 -2.32 -1.28
C GLN A 112 14.54 -2.04 -2.59
N ARG A 113 14.73 -2.89 -3.61
CA ARG A 113 14.01 -2.78 -4.89
C ARG A 113 12.49 -2.97 -4.70
N ASP A 114 12.09 -3.93 -3.88
CA ASP A 114 10.67 -4.14 -3.56
C ASP A 114 10.11 -2.98 -2.75
N LEU A 115 10.88 -2.38 -1.83
CA LEU A 115 10.46 -1.18 -1.09
C LEU A 115 10.17 -0.01 -2.02
N THR A 116 10.96 0.21 -3.08
CA THR A 116 10.63 1.21 -4.11
C THR A 116 9.31 0.89 -4.83
N SER A 117 9.04 -0.39 -5.10
CA SER A 117 7.80 -0.82 -5.73
C SER A 117 6.59 -0.63 -4.80
N LEU A 118 6.74 -0.98 -3.53
CA LEU A 118 5.71 -0.77 -2.51
C LEU A 118 5.42 0.71 -2.27
N GLN A 119 6.44 1.57 -2.30
CA GLN A 119 6.27 3.01 -2.21
C GLN A 119 5.46 3.55 -3.41
N THR A 120 5.69 3.02 -4.61
CA THR A 120 4.88 3.36 -5.80
C THR A 120 3.39 3.02 -5.59
N LEU A 121 3.10 1.88 -4.95
CA LEU A 121 1.73 1.50 -4.59
C LEU A 121 1.17 2.41 -3.48
N HIS A 122 1.93 2.64 -2.41
CA HIS A 122 1.57 3.49 -1.28
C HIS A 122 1.20 4.91 -1.71
N ASP A 123 1.98 5.50 -2.61
CA ASP A 123 1.80 6.89 -3.08
C ASP A 123 0.88 7.00 -4.32
N PHE A 124 0.09 5.96 -4.59
CA PHE A 124 -0.88 5.99 -5.68
C PHE A 124 -1.89 7.14 -5.48
N ASN A 125 -2.04 7.98 -6.51
CA ASN A 125 -2.90 9.16 -6.43
C ASN A 125 -4.34 8.80 -6.83
N PHE A 126 -5.13 8.43 -5.82
CA PHE A 126 -6.55 8.12 -5.97
C PHE A 126 -7.37 9.32 -6.46
N SER A 127 -7.03 10.55 -6.09
CA SER A 127 -7.75 11.74 -6.58
C SER A 127 -7.65 11.86 -8.10
N ALA A 128 -6.43 11.80 -8.65
CA ALA A 128 -6.21 11.83 -10.08
C ALA A 128 -6.81 10.60 -10.80
N PHE A 129 -6.77 9.44 -10.15
CA PHE A 129 -7.41 8.22 -10.65
C PHE A 129 -8.94 8.39 -10.76
N ILE A 130 -9.62 8.88 -9.73
CA ILE A 130 -11.07 9.14 -9.76
C ILE A 130 -11.41 10.16 -10.84
N SER A 131 -10.63 11.26 -10.97
CA SER A 131 -10.85 12.24 -12.04
C SER A 131 -10.73 11.61 -13.44
N PHE A 132 -9.74 10.73 -13.64
CA PHE A 132 -9.59 9.97 -14.88
C PHE A 132 -10.78 9.06 -15.16
N MET A 133 -11.26 8.35 -14.13
CA MET A 133 -12.40 7.45 -14.23
C MET A 133 -13.69 8.20 -14.61
N ARG A 134 -13.93 9.35 -13.97
CA ARG A 134 -15.05 10.25 -14.31
C ARG A 134 -14.98 10.74 -15.75
N GLN A 135 -13.80 11.14 -16.21
CA GLN A 135 -13.61 11.57 -17.60
C GLN A 135 -13.87 10.44 -18.60
N LYS A 136 -13.41 9.22 -18.28
CA LYS A 136 -13.49 8.07 -19.18
C LYS A 136 -14.90 7.46 -19.26
N PHE A 137 -15.61 7.39 -18.13
CA PHE A 137 -16.87 6.65 -18.02
C PHE A 137 -18.11 7.55 -17.81
N GLY A 138 -17.92 8.88 -17.72
CA GLY A 138 -19.00 9.85 -17.62
C GLY A 138 -19.73 9.84 -16.28
N GLU A 139 -20.97 10.36 -16.28
CA GLU A 139 -21.77 10.57 -15.06
C GLU A 139 -22.19 9.28 -14.32
N ALA A 140 -21.99 8.11 -14.94
CA ALA A 140 -22.19 6.82 -14.26
C ALA A 140 -21.19 6.62 -13.09
N PHE A 141 -20.08 7.36 -13.07
CA PHE A 141 -19.03 7.30 -12.04
C PHE A 141 -19.09 8.52 -11.09
N THR A 142 -20.30 8.95 -10.70
CA THR A 142 -20.53 10.17 -9.91
C THR A 142 -20.29 9.98 -8.41
N ASP A 143 -20.85 8.92 -7.83
CA ASP A 143 -20.74 8.63 -6.40
C ASP A 143 -19.57 7.66 -6.14
N VAL A 144 -18.36 8.21 -6.09
CA VAL A 144 -17.15 7.42 -5.81
C VAL A 144 -16.45 8.06 -4.62
N PRO A 145 -16.27 7.30 -3.52
CA PRO A 145 -15.66 7.85 -2.32
C PRO A 145 -14.22 8.28 -2.59
N VAL A 146 -13.82 9.39 -1.99
CA VAL A 146 -12.43 9.85 -2.00
C VAL A 146 -11.65 9.18 -0.87
N MET A 147 -10.33 9.06 -1.02
CA MET A 147 -9.49 8.54 0.06
C MET A 147 -9.49 9.49 1.25
N TYR A 148 -9.92 9.00 2.42
CA TYR A 148 -9.93 9.76 3.66
C TYR A 148 -8.64 9.57 4.45
N THR A 149 -8.11 10.68 4.96
CA THR A 149 -7.03 10.68 5.96
C THR A 149 -7.57 10.12 7.26
N ILE A 150 -6.83 9.19 7.86
CA ILE A 150 -7.15 8.52 9.12
C ILE A 150 -6.00 8.77 10.11
N GLU A 151 -5.90 10.00 10.57
CA GLU A 151 -5.01 10.34 11.68
C GLU A 151 -5.78 10.13 12.97
N SER A 152 -5.33 9.17 13.79
CA SER A 152 -5.85 9.02 15.15
C SER A 152 -4.74 9.32 16.15
N GLU A 153 -5.05 10.18 17.12
CA GLU A 153 -4.30 10.32 18.37
C GLU A 153 -4.58 9.11 19.31
N ALA A 154 -4.76 7.91 18.75
CA ALA A 154 -5.23 6.77 19.49
C ALA A 154 -4.25 6.42 20.61
N LEU A 155 -4.81 6.22 21.82
CA LEU A 155 -4.10 5.60 22.93
C LEU A 155 -3.49 4.29 22.45
N PHE A 156 -2.17 4.14 22.57
CA PHE A 156 -1.47 2.93 22.17
C PHE A 156 -2.01 1.74 22.99
N PRO A 157 -2.48 0.66 22.33
CA PRO A 157 -2.89 -0.54 23.05
C PRO A 157 -1.73 -1.19 23.79
N TYR A 158 -2.05 -2.10 24.71
CA TYR A 158 -1.03 -2.91 25.37
C TYR A 158 -0.50 -4.02 24.44
N PRO A 159 0.82 -4.29 24.40
CA PRO A 159 1.89 -3.54 25.07
C PRO A 159 2.23 -2.24 24.33
N GLU A 160 2.22 -1.12 25.06
CA GLU A 160 2.37 0.23 24.49
C GLU A 160 3.68 0.40 23.71
N SER A 161 4.78 -0.20 24.18
CA SER A 161 6.09 -0.13 23.51
C SER A 161 6.06 -0.68 22.09
N TYR A 162 5.36 -1.79 21.86
CA TYR A 162 5.21 -2.40 20.54
C TYR A 162 4.47 -1.48 19.58
N PHE A 163 3.34 -0.93 20.00
CA PHE A 163 2.53 -0.05 19.15
C PHE A 163 3.21 1.30 18.90
N LYS A 164 3.97 1.83 19.87
CA LYS A 164 4.82 3.02 19.66
C LYS A 164 5.90 2.78 18.62
N GLN A 165 6.62 1.67 18.70
CA GLN A 165 7.63 1.33 17.70
C GLN A 165 7.01 1.21 16.30
N LYS A 166 5.90 0.46 16.18
CA LYS A 166 5.17 0.33 14.92
C LYS A 166 4.73 1.68 14.35
N HIS A 167 4.22 2.58 15.20
CA HIS A 167 3.80 3.92 14.78
C HIS A 167 4.97 4.76 14.28
N ASN A 168 6.09 4.76 15.01
CA ASN A 168 7.28 5.51 14.61
C ASN A 168 7.79 5.05 13.24
N THR A 169 7.83 3.74 13.02
CA THR A 169 8.20 3.17 11.70
C THR A 169 7.21 3.60 10.62
N LYS A 170 5.90 3.57 10.89
CA LYS A 170 4.88 4.06 9.95
C LYS A 170 5.06 5.53 9.59
N ILE A 171 5.26 6.41 10.58
CA ILE A 171 5.47 7.85 10.37
C ILE A 171 6.71 8.07 9.50
N LEU A 172 7.83 7.42 9.84
CA LEU A 172 9.08 7.55 9.12
C LEU A 172 8.92 7.12 7.65
N MET A 173 8.27 5.97 7.42
CA MET A 173 8.03 5.47 6.08
C MET A 173 7.05 6.35 5.30
N ASN A 174 5.93 6.76 5.89
CA ASN A 174 4.93 7.62 5.25
C ASN A 174 5.51 8.97 4.78
N ASN A 175 6.45 9.53 5.55
CA ASN A 175 7.07 10.82 5.26
C ASN A 175 8.36 10.72 4.42
N SER A 176 8.83 9.50 4.15
CA SER A 176 10.05 9.30 3.37
C SER A 176 9.80 9.44 1.88
N LEU A 177 10.75 10.08 1.19
CA LEU A 177 10.81 10.13 -0.26
C LEU A 177 11.43 8.87 -0.87
N ASP A 178 12.20 8.11 -0.09
CA ASP A 178 12.97 6.96 -0.57
C ASP A 178 12.89 5.79 0.42
N TRP A 179 11.90 4.91 0.27
CA TRP A 179 11.73 3.76 1.17
C TRP A 179 12.93 2.81 1.16
N ASN A 180 13.64 2.72 0.04
CA ASN A 180 14.80 1.85 -0.10
C ASN A 180 15.99 2.26 0.80
N GLN A 181 16.06 3.52 1.24
CA GLN A 181 17.08 3.98 2.20
C GLN A 181 16.73 3.67 3.65
N ASN A 182 15.46 3.31 3.91
CA ASN A 182 14.93 3.10 5.26
C ASN A 182 14.81 1.62 5.64
N ILE A 183 15.45 0.71 4.90
CA ILE A 183 15.38 -0.73 5.17
C ILE A 183 15.72 -1.10 6.63
N ASN A 184 16.60 -0.33 7.28
CA ASN A 184 17.04 -0.56 8.65
C ASN A 184 15.90 -0.46 9.68
N VAL A 185 14.84 0.31 9.40
CA VAL A 185 13.72 0.44 10.35
C VAL A 185 12.75 -0.75 10.28
N LEU A 186 12.99 -1.68 9.35
CA LEU A 186 12.23 -2.91 9.13
C LEU A 186 13.00 -4.16 9.60
N ALA A 187 14.19 -3.98 10.16
CA ALA A 187 15.05 -5.05 10.66
C ALA A 187 14.94 -5.26 12.18
#